data_AF-A0A7K1B180-F1
#
_entry.id   AF-A0A7K1B180-F1
#
_cell.length_a   1.000
_cell.length_b   1.000
_cell.length_c   1.000
_cell.angle_alpha   90.00
_cell.angle_beta   90.00
_cell.angle_gamma   90.00
#
_symmetry.space_group_name_H-M   'P 1'
#
loop_
_entity.id
_entity.type
_entity.pdbx_description
1 polymer ?
#
loop_
_entity_poly.entity_id
_entity_poly.type
_entity_poly.pdbx_seq_one_letter_code
_entity_poly.pdbx_strand_id
1 'polypeptide(L)'
;MRPPRTPGTRAGAAGLGLALVLTLGACSDDDPSAAPTATTGATATTATDATDPAGSTGTSGATDAGTGTVDGAGGDGADADVADVDVADVDVAGAAVVIVATGDAGALAATAAIIDDRLAELGLAGGTGVDGSELTIAVDDAQGLSGDDLVSLLTRSGQVLLRPALECLDEATAEATEVVRAPTDPTATLTLPLGRVGECTVGPAGATGDVFEPGSARTVLLGESWGLQVLLREGPDGVDRWNELALACFTADVTCPTQRLAIESDGLILTAPVLNAPEFAREVQLGGTFTETDVTALALALNSGALPTALEVTSVTGG
;
A
#
# COMPACT_ATOMS: atom_id res chain seq x y z
N MET A 1 12.96 -4.92 64.89
CA MET A 1 11.63 -5.37 64.45
C MET A 1 10.75 -4.15 64.25
N ARG A 2 10.34 -3.90 63.00
CA ARG A 2 9.63 -2.71 62.52
C ARG A 2 8.50 -3.22 61.59
N PRO A 3 7.26 -2.73 61.68
CA PRO A 3 6.13 -3.33 60.97
C PRO A 3 6.12 -2.98 59.47
N PRO A 4 5.47 -3.78 58.61
CA PRO A 4 5.43 -3.56 57.17
C PRO A 4 4.49 -2.40 56.79
N ARG A 5 4.90 -1.61 55.80
CA ARG A 5 4.12 -0.54 55.19
C ARG A 5 3.30 -1.10 54.01
N THR A 6 2.01 -0.78 54.00
CA THR A 6 1.05 -1.03 52.92
C THR A 6 1.42 -0.23 51.66
N PRO A 7 1.29 -0.80 50.44
CA PRO A 7 1.47 -0.04 49.20
C PRO A 7 0.20 0.75 48.86
N GLY A 8 0.37 2.05 48.60
CA GLY A 8 -0.67 2.95 48.13
C GLY A 8 -0.82 2.89 46.61
N THR A 9 -2.08 2.74 46.19
CA THR A 9 -2.57 2.78 44.81
C THR A 9 -2.28 4.13 44.15
N ARG A 10 -1.53 4.15 43.04
CA ARG A 10 -1.54 5.25 42.08
C ARG A 10 -2.23 4.78 40.81
N ALA A 11 -3.41 5.34 40.57
CA ALA A 11 -4.11 5.25 39.30
C ALA A 11 -3.30 6.00 38.23
N GLY A 12 -2.75 5.26 37.27
CA GLY A 12 -2.31 5.80 35.99
C GLY A 12 -3.48 5.76 35.03
N ALA A 13 -3.85 6.92 34.50
CA ALA A 13 -4.85 7.04 33.44
C ALA A 13 -4.33 6.34 32.18
N ALA A 14 -4.95 5.21 31.83
CA ALA A 14 -4.83 4.62 30.50
C ALA A 14 -5.73 5.43 29.56
N GLY A 15 -5.12 6.19 28.64
CA GLY A 15 -5.83 6.73 27.49
C GLY A 15 -6.27 5.55 26.62
N LEU A 16 -7.58 5.33 26.51
CA LEU A 16 -8.13 4.46 25.49
C LEU A 16 -7.88 5.11 24.13
N GLY A 17 -6.88 4.64 23.40
CA GLY A 17 -6.84 4.76 21.96
C GLY A 17 -8.01 3.96 21.40
N LEU A 18 -9.06 4.66 20.96
CA LEU A 18 -10.18 4.06 20.26
C LEU A 18 -9.67 3.61 18.89
N ALA A 19 -9.27 2.35 18.78
CA ALA A 19 -8.90 1.75 17.50
C ALA A 19 -10.17 1.68 16.65
N LEU A 20 -10.28 2.59 15.67
CA LEU A 20 -11.44 2.72 14.81
C LEU A 20 -11.43 1.56 13.82
N VAL A 21 -12.29 0.57 14.07
CA VAL A 21 -12.48 -0.57 13.17
C VAL A 21 -13.32 -0.09 11.98
N LEU A 22 -12.78 -0.19 10.77
CA LEU A 22 -13.57 -0.04 9.54
C LEU A 22 -14.39 -1.34 9.35
N THR A 23 -15.56 -1.40 9.99
CA THR A 23 -16.51 -2.51 9.85
C THR A 23 -17.40 -2.30 8.63
N LEU A 24 -17.51 -3.32 7.77
CA LEU A 24 -18.61 -3.42 6.80
C LEU A 24 -19.94 -3.38 7.55
N GLY A 25 -20.73 -2.34 7.31
CA GLY A 25 -22.15 -2.36 7.65
C GLY A 25 -22.85 -3.30 6.69
N ALA A 26 -23.26 -4.47 7.16
CA ALA A 26 -24.27 -5.26 6.48
C ALA A 26 -25.56 -4.44 6.45
N CYS A 27 -25.95 -3.95 5.27
CA CYS A 27 -27.25 -3.33 5.06
C CYS A 27 -28.33 -4.36 5.39
N SER A 28 -29.03 -4.18 6.52
CA SER A 28 -30.29 -4.85 6.76
C SER A 28 -31.35 -4.13 5.93
N ASP A 29 -32.03 -4.87 5.06
CA ASP A 29 -33.27 -4.48 4.41
C ASP A 29 -34.26 -3.86 5.42
N ASP A 30 -34.53 -2.56 5.30
CA ASP A 30 -35.71 -1.94 5.90
C ASP A 30 -36.38 -1.00 4.88
N ASP A 31 -37.69 -1.19 4.79
CA ASP A 31 -38.64 -0.68 3.81
C ASP A 31 -38.67 0.86 3.67
N PRO A 32 -38.83 1.43 2.46
CA PRO A 32 -38.80 2.87 2.25
C PRO A 32 -40.15 3.51 2.56
N SER A 33 -40.40 3.87 3.82
CA SER A 33 -41.53 4.76 4.15
C SER A 33 -41.34 5.49 5.48
N ALA A 34 -40.52 6.55 5.48
CA ALA A 34 -40.70 7.69 6.38
C ALA A 34 -39.82 8.87 5.95
N ALA A 35 -40.43 9.87 5.33
CA ALA A 35 -39.84 11.20 5.27
C ALA A 35 -39.83 11.82 6.68
N PRO A 36 -38.73 12.45 7.13
CA PRO A 36 -38.81 13.42 8.21
C PRO A 36 -38.99 14.83 7.65
N THR A 37 -40.16 15.38 7.92
CA THR A 37 -40.43 16.81 7.83
C THR A 37 -39.63 17.62 8.86
N ALA A 38 -39.10 18.74 8.36
CA ALA A 38 -38.90 20.04 9.01
C ALA A 38 -37.77 20.22 10.04
N THR A 39 -36.91 21.22 9.77
CA THR A 39 -36.97 22.51 10.47
C THR A 39 -36.26 23.61 9.68
N THR A 40 -37.04 24.62 9.33
CA THR A 40 -36.60 25.91 8.80
C THR A 40 -35.85 26.69 9.87
N GLY A 41 -34.65 27.17 9.55
CA GLY A 41 -33.88 28.11 10.37
C GLY A 41 -32.88 28.88 9.51
N ALA A 42 -33.20 30.14 9.23
CA ALA A 42 -32.39 31.11 8.48
C ALA A 42 -30.95 31.24 9.05
N THR A 43 -29.92 31.48 8.25
CA THR A 43 -29.62 32.83 7.74
C THR A 43 -28.63 32.77 6.58
N ALA A 44 -29.00 33.43 5.49
CA ALA A 44 -28.11 33.75 4.38
C ALA A 44 -27.15 34.86 4.79
N THR A 45 -25.87 34.73 4.46
CA THR A 45 -24.99 35.88 4.20
C THR A 45 -24.34 35.66 2.84
N THR A 46 -24.69 36.54 1.93
CA THR A 46 -24.18 36.72 0.57
C THR A 46 -22.71 37.16 0.58
N ALA A 47 -21.89 36.59 -0.29
CA ALA A 47 -20.74 37.28 -0.86
C ALA A 47 -20.45 36.71 -2.26
N THR A 48 -21.06 37.36 -3.25
CA THR A 48 -20.57 37.44 -4.63
C THR A 48 -19.46 38.48 -4.65
N ASP A 49 -18.29 38.20 -5.21
CA ASP A 49 -17.86 38.78 -6.48
C ASP A 49 -16.41 38.41 -6.81
N ALA A 50 -16.19 38.14 -8.09
CA ALA A 50 -14.90 37.95 -8.71
C ALA A 50 -14.37 39.28 -9.21
N THR A 51 -13.06 39.56 -9.11
CA THR A 51 -12.35 40.42 -10.07
C THR A 51 -10.85 40.16 -10.01
N ASP A 52 -10.32 39.53 -11.05
CA ASP A 52 -8.95 39.63 -11.57
C ASP A 52 -8.78 41.01 -12.24
N PRO A 53 -7.60 41.67 -12.25
CA PRO A 53 -6.77 41.52 -13.46
C PRO A 53 -5.23 41.71 -13.29
N ALA A 54 -4.50 41.02 -14.19
CA ALA A 54 -3.26 41.40 -14.89
C ALA A 54 -1.98 41.62 -14.06
N GLY A 55 -0.76 41.25 -14.48
CA GLY A 55 -0.17 40.87 -15.78
C GLY A 55 1.26 41.44 -15.83
N SER A 56 2.27 40.66 -16.28
CA SER A 56 3.61 41.10 -16.74
C SER A 56 4.48 39.84 -16.97
N THR A 57 4.74 39.31 -18.17
CA THR A 57 5.75 39.66 -19.20
C THR A 57 7.16 40.05 -18.74
N GLY A 58 8.16 39.34 -19.28
CA GLY A 58 9.61 39.64 -19.28
C GLY A 58 10.40 38.33 -19.52
N THR A 59 10.71 37.91 -20.75
CA THR A 59 11.84 38.31 -21.63
C THR A 59 13.22 37.84 -21.15
N SER A 60 13.74 36.84 -21.88
CA SER A 60 15.08 36.69 -22.49
C SER A 60 16.35 37.09 -21.73
N GLY A 61 17.30 36.15 -21.65
CA GLY A 61 18.71 36.46 -21.39
C GLY A 61 19.60 35.23 -21.48
N ALA A 62 20.13 34.95 -22.66
CA ALA A 62 21.30 34.09 -22.86
C ALA A 62 22.57 34.91 -22.61
N THR A 63 23.56 34.33 -21.93
CA THR A 63 24.96 34.76 -22.03
C THR A 63 25.91 33.57 -21.88
N ASP A 64 27.00 33.73 -22.62
CA ASP A 64 27.96 32.78 -23.15
C ASP A 64 29.19 32.59 -22.23
N ALA A 65 29.95 31.55 -22.55
CA ALA A 65 31.37 31.23 -22.32
C ALA A 65 32.16 31.88 -21.17
N GLY A 66 32.79 31.00 -20.39
CA GLY A 66 33.98 31.30 -19.59
C GLY A 66 34.90 30.08 -19.51
N THR A 67 35.84 29.99 -20.46
CA THR A 67 36.99 29.08 -20.44
C THR A 67 37.94 29.44 -19.30
N GLY A 68 38.31 28.44 -18.48
CA GLY A 68 39.30 28.58 -17.43
C GLY A 68 40.07 27.29 -17.25
N THR A 69 41.20 27.18 -17.94
CA THR A 69 42.23 26.16 -17.71
C THR A 69 42.95 26.46 -16.40
N VAL A 70 42.99 25.50 -15.48
CA VAL A 70 43.97 25.47 -14.38
C VAL A 70 44.53 24.06 -14.25
N ASP A 71 45.83 23.96 -14.50
CA ASP A 71 46.64 22.77 -14.32
C ASP A 71 46.89 22.47 -12.82
N GLY A 72 46.67 21.21 -12.45
CA GLY A 72 47.50 20.39 -11.56
C GLY A 72 47.81 20.86 -10.12
N ALA A 73 47.22 20.16 -9.14
CA ALA A 73 47.97 19.66 -7.97
C ALA A 73 47.22 18.45 -7.37
N GLY A 74 47.94 17.34 -7.23
CA GLY A 74 47.40 16.06 -6.76
C GLY A 74 46.88 16.07 -5.32
N GLY A 75 45.94 15.17 -5.09
CA GLY A 75 45.47 14.77 -3.78
C GLY A 75 44.85 13.39 -3.91
N ASP A 76 45.62 12.37 -3.53
CA ASP A 76 45.13 11.02 -3.23
C ASP A 76 43.98 11.13 -2.22
N GLY A 77 42.81 10.58 -2.54
CA GLY A 77 41.66 10.71 -1.67
C GLY A 77 40.42 9.99 -2.17
N ALA A 78 40.42 8.68 -1.98
CA ALA A 78 39.24 7.80 -1.98
C ALA A 78 38.36 7.91 -3.23
N ASP A 79 38.73 7.19 -4.27
CA ASP A 79 37.73 6.50 -5.06
C ASP A 79 36.87 5.71 -4.06
N ALA A 80 35.62 6.14 -3.89
CA ALA A 80 34.62 5.24 -3.39
C ALA A 80 34.52 4.15 -4.45
N ASP A 81 35.22 3.04 -4.21
CA ASP A 81 34.93 1.78 -4.85
C ASP A 81 33.42 1.60 -4.72
N VAL A 82 32.71 1.86 -5.81
CA VAL A 82 31.43 1.22 -6.05
C VAL A 82 31.83 -0.24 -6.07
N ALA A 83 31.66 -0.91 -4.93
CA ALA A 83 31.82 -2.34 -4.87
C ALA A 83 31.03 -2.87 -6.07
N ASP A 84 31.71 -3.58 -6.96
CA ASP A 84 31.04 -4.57 -7.78
C ASP A 84 30.09 -5.28 -6.82
N VAL A 85 28.79 -5.11 -7.04
CA VAL A 85 27.80 -5.91 -6.35
C VAL A 85 28.07 -7.29 -6.91
N ASP A 86 28.95 -8.03 -6.23
CA ASP A 86 29.16 -9.44 -6.45
C ASP A 86 27.78 -10.04 -6.34
N VAL A 87 27.21 -10.35 -7.50
CA VAL A 87 25.98 -11.11 -7.59
C VAL A 87 26.30 -12.41 -6.87
N ALA A 88 25.76 -12.58 -5.67
CA ALA A 88 25.93 -13.82 -4.95
C ALA A 88 25.30 -14.93 -5.80
N ASP A 89 26.10 -15.94 -6.14
CA ASP A 89 25.56 -17.25 -6.49
C ASP A 89 24.70 -17.69 -5.30
N VAL A 90 23.39 -17.67 -5.48
CA VAL A 90 22.47 -18.20 -4.49
C VAL A 90 22.66 -19.71 -4.41
N ASP A 91 22.79 -20.26 -3.19
CA ASP A 91 22.98 -21.70 -3.02
C ASP A 91 21.68 -22.45 -3.32
N VAL A 92 21.60 -22.99 -4.54
CA VAL A 92 20.47 -23.81 -4.99
C VAL A 92 20.62 -25.29 -4.65
N ALA A 93 21.81 -25.75 -4.23
CA ALA A 93 22.11 -27.18 -4.09
C ALA A 93 21.41 -27.83 -2.87
N GLY A 94 20.94 -27.00 -1.93
CA GLY A 94 20.19 -27.42 -0.74
C GLY A 94 18.77 -26.87 -0.65
N ALA A 95 18.32 -26.10 -1.64
CA ALA A 95 17.04 -25.43 -1.60
C ALA A 95 15.87 -26.42 -1.68
N ALA A 96 14.86 -26.23 -0.82
CA ALA A 96 13.59 -26.95 -0.91
C ALA A 96 12.78 -26.53 -2.13
N VAL A 97 12.81 -25.23 -2.47
CA VAL A 97 12.17 -24.67 -3.66
C VAL A 97 13.13 -23.68 -4.33
N VAL A 98 13.22 -23.75 -5.65
CA VAL A 98 13.96 -22.80 -6.49
C VAL A 98 13.00 -22.19 -7.51
N ILE A 99 12.93 -20.87 -7.53
CA ILE A 99 12.14 -20.09 -8.49
C ILE A 99 13.13 -19.34 -9.38
N VAL A 100 12.97 -19.47 -10.70
CA VAL A 100 13.72 -18.67 -11.67
C VAL A 100 12.75 -17.73 -12.36
N ALA A 101 13.12 -16.45 -12.40
CA ALA A 101 12.34 -15.41 -13.03
C ALA A 101 13.23 -14.48 -13.87
N THR A 102 12.61 -13.72 -14.75
CA THR A 102 13.29 -12.69 -15.56
C THR A 102 12.62 -11.33 -15.39
N GLY A 103 13.38 -10.26 -15.60
CA GLY A 103 12.86 -8.90 -15.53
C GLY A 103 13.83 -7.88 -16.13
N ASP A 104 13.56 -6.60 -15.91
CA ASP A 104 14.46 -5.54 -16.34
C ASP A 104 15.80 -5.60 -15.59
N ALA A 105 16.90 -5.75 -16.32
CA ALA A 105 18.24 -5.91 -15.75
C ALA A 105 18.69 -4.70 -14.91
N GLY A 106 18.19 -3.49 -15.21
CA GLY A 106 18.51 -2.28 -14.44
C GLY A 106 17.78 -2.22 -13.10
N ALA A 107 16.69 -2.98 -12.94
CA ALA A 107 15.87 -3.02 -11.74
C ALA A 107 16.02 -4.31 -10.93
N LEU A 108 16.61 -5.37 -11.50
CA LEU A 108 16.61 -6.71 -10.91
C LEU A 108 17.33 -6.79 -9.55
N ALA A 109 18.43 -6.05 -9.37
CA ALA A 109 19.13 -6.00 -8.08
C ALA A 109 18.26 -5.38 -6.96
N ALA A 110 17.50 -4.32 -7.28
CA ALA A 110 16.57 -3.72 -6.32
C ALA A 110 15.37 -4.63 -6.05
N THR A 111 14.88 -5.32 -7.08
CA THR A 111 13.84 -6.36 -6.95
C THR A 111 14.29 -7.52 -6.06
N ALA A 112 15.53 -7.99 -6.23
CA ALA A 112 16.13 -9.06 -5.44
C ALA A 112 16.18 -8.70 -3.95
N ALA A 113 16.65 -7.50 -3.61
CA ALA A 113 16.69 -7.00 -2.24
C ALA A 113 15.30 -6.97 -1.58
N ILE A 114 14.26 -6.55 -2.31
CA ILE A 114 12.88 -6.57 -1.78
C ILE A 114 12.41 -8.01 -1.56
N ILE A 115 12.77 -8.96 -2.44
CA ILE A 115 12.42 -10.36 -2.25
C ILE A 115 13.15 -10.96 -1.03
N ASP A 116 14.41 -10.59 -0.77
CA ASP A 116 15.11 -10.99 0.45
C ASP A 116 14.41 -10.44 1.71
N ASP A 117 13.96 -9.18 1.69
CA ASP A 117 13.16 -8.61 2.78
C ASP A 117 11.85 -9.38 2.98
N ARG A 118 11.23 -9.84 1.88
CA ARG A 118 10.02 -10.66 1.94
C ARG A 118 10.26 -12.04 2.54
N LEU A 119 11.36 -12.69 2.17
CA LEU A 119 11.77 -13.97 2.76
C LEU A 119 11.99 -13.81 4.26
N ALA A 120 12.67 -12.74 4.68
CA ALA A 120 12.90 -12.43 6.09
C ALA A 120 11.60 -12.18 6.86
N GLU A 121 10.65 -11.41 6.31
CA GLU A 121 9.34 -11.15 6.91
C GLU A 121 8.50 -12.42 7.06
N LEU A 122 8.62 -13.37 6.11
CA LEU A 122 7.95 -14.67 6.18
C LEU A 122 8.68 -15.67 7.08
N GLY A 123 9.89 -15.34 7.56
CA GLY A 123 10.74 -16.25 8.35
C GLY A 123 11.29 -17.42 7.53
N LEU A 124 11.33 -17.31 6.21
CA LEU A 124 11.83 -18.32 5.31
C LEU A 124 13.35 -18.19 5.18
N ALA A 125 14.07 -19.30 5.39
CA ALA A 125 15.50 -19.35 5.08
C ALA A 125 15.67 -19.45 3.57
N GLY A 126 16.57 -18.64 3.02
CA GLY A 126 16.80 -18.57 1.59
C GLY A 126 17.50 -17.28 1.18
N GLY A 127 17.51 -17.01 -0.12
CA GLY A 127 18.05 -15.77 -0.66
C GLY A 127 17.85 -15.66 -2.17
N THR A 128 18.38 -14.58 -2.73
CA THR A 128 18.29 -14.29 -4.16
C THR A 128 19.66 -14.13 -4.83
N GLY A 129 19.71 -14.42 -6.14
CA GLY A 129 20.88 -14.22 -7.00
C GLY A 129 20.45 -13.70 -8.38
N VAL A 130 21.23 -12.80 -8.97
CA VAL A 130 20.88 -12.04 -10.20
C VAL A 130 21.92 -12.20 -11.31
N ASP A 131 21.71 -13.08 -12.29
CA ASP A 131 22.59 -13.18 -13.46
C ASP A 131 22.01 -12.41 -14.66
N GLY A 132 22.48 -11.18 -14.85
CA GLY A 132 22.04 -10.31 -15.94
C GLY A 132 20.55 -9.95 -15.84
N SER A 133 19.72 -10.58 -16.66
CA SER A 133 18.25 -10.41 -16.65
C SER A 133 17.52 -11.55 -15.94
N GLU A 134 18.25 -12.53 -15.41
CA GLU A 134 17.72 -13.67 -14.68
C GLU A 134 17.87 -13.46 -13.17
N LEU A 135 16.81 -13.78 -12.44
CA LEU A 135 16.73 -13.76 -10.98
C LEU A 135 16.43 -15.18 -10.52
N THR A 136 17.29 -15.71 -9.66
CA THR A 136 17.08 -16.97 -8.96
C THR A 136 16.71 -16.69 -7.51
N ILE A 137 15.65 -17.32 -7.02
CA ILE A 137 15.19 -17.27 -5.63
C ILE A 137 15.30 -18.70 -5.08
N ALA A 138 16.13 -18.90 -4.08
CA ALA A 138 16.25 -20.17 -3.38
C ALA A 138 15.56 -20.07 -2.02
N VAL A 139 14.71 -21.06 -1.71
CA VAL A 139 14.06 -21.20 -0.40
C VAL A 139 14.51 -22.52 0.19
N ASP A 140 15.28 -22.47 1.27
CA ASP A 140 15.88 -23.61 1.94
C ASP A 140 14.85 -24.42 2.72
N ASP A 141 13.89 -23.73 3.36
CA ASP A 141 12.77 -24.33 4.09
C ASP A 141 11.49 -23.59 3.73
N ALA A 142 10.63 -24.23 2.92
CA ALA A 142 9.36 -23.67 2.49
C ALA A 142 8.27 -23.71 3.58
N GLN A 143 8.53 -24.32 4.74
CA GLN A 143 7.60 -24.41 5.87
C GLN A 143 6.19 -24.94 5.50
N GLY A 144 6.12 -25.79 4.48
CA GLY A 144 4.87 -26.38 3.98
C GLY A 144 4.12 -25.52 2.95
N LEU A 145 4.66 -24.36 2.56
CA LEU A 145 4.16 -23.59 1.41
C LEU A 145 4.49 -24.31 0.11
N SER A 146 3.55 -24.30 -0.84
CA SER A 146 3.81 -24.81 -2.18
C SER A 146 4.66 -23.83 -3.00
N GLY A 147 5.31 -24.32 -4.05
CA GLY A 147 6.04 -23.45 -4.98
C GLY A 147 5.15 -22.35 -5.58
N ASP A 148 3.88 -22.65 -5.85
CA ASP A 148 2.90 -21.68 -6.37
C ASP A 148 2.54 -20.61 -5.32
N ASP A 149 2.43 -20.97 -4.04
CA ASP A 149 2.21 -20.02 -2.95
C ASP A 149 3.42 -19.11 -2.78
N LEU A 150 4.65 -19.66 -2.83
CA LEU A 150 5.89 -18.90 -2.76
C LEU A 150 6.01 -17.93 -3.94
N VAL A 151 5.74 -18.37 -5.16
CA VAL A 151 5.68 -17.48 -6.33
C VAL A 151 4.67 -16.35 -6.09
N SER A 152 3.47 -16.69 -5.60
CA SER A 152 2.39 -15.72 -5.35
C SER A 152 2.71 -14.69 -4.28
N LEU A 153 3.53 -15.05 -3.29
CA LEU A 153 3.96 -14.17 -2.19
C LEU A 153 5.20 -13.34 -2.56
N LEU A 154 6.21 -13.97 -3.18
CA LEU A 154 7.52 -13.36 -3.39
C LEU A 154 7.60 -12.53 -4.67
N THR A 155 6.98 -12.98 -5.76
CA THR A 155 7.15 -12.36 -7.10
C THR A 155 6.07 -11.35 -7.45
N ARG A 156 5.05 -11.20 -6.60
CA ARG A 156 3.98 -10.22 -6.80
C ARG A 156 4.57 -8.81 -6.79
N SER A 157 4.14 -7.93 -7.69
CA SER A 157 4.68 -6.56 -7.72
C SER A 157 4.49 -5.89 -6.36
N GLY A 158 3.32 -6.05 -5.73
CA GLY A 158 3.06 -5.43 -4.44
C GLY A 158 2.82 -3.93 -4.56
N GLN A 159 2.51 -3.43 -5.76
CA GLN A 159 1.99 -2.09 -5.92
C GLN A 159 0.66 -1.99 -5.19
N VAL A 160 0.57 -1.06 -4.25
CA VAL A 160 -0.66 -0.74 -3.53
C VAL A 160 -1.10 0.66 -3.89
N LEU A 161 -2.35 0.82 -4.34
CA LEU A 161 -2.96 2.10 -4.68
C LEU A 161 -4.20 2.33 -3.82
N LEU A 162 -4.33 3.54 -3.27
CA LEU A 162 -5.50 3.98 -2.52
C LEU A 162 -6.35 4.83 -3.46
N ARG A 163 -7.53 4.34 -3.80
CA ARG A 163 -8.40 4.96 -4.80
C ARG A 163 -9.80 5.23 -4.27
N PRO A 164 -10.32 6.45 -4.38
CA PRO A 164 -11.73 6.71 -4.16
C PRO A 164 -12.61 5.84 -5.07
N ALA A 165 -13.61 5.17 -4.52
CA ALA A 165 -14.61 4.49 -5.32
C ALA A 165 -15.66 5.50 -5.81
N LEU A 166 -15.94 5.45 -7.10
CA LEU A 166 -16.94 6.28 -7.78
C LEU A 166 -18.26 5.52 -7.91
N GLU A 167 -18.16 4.19 -8.09
CA GLU A 167 -19.29 3.27 -8.15
C GLU A 167 -18.79 1.88 -7.73
N CYS A 168 -19.56 1.15 -6.93
CA CYS A 168 -19.28 -0.26 -6.61
C CYS A 168 -20.57 -1.04 -6.79
N LEU A 169 -20.54 -2.05 -7.65
CA LEU A 169 -21.67 -2.95 -7.82
C LEU A 169 -21.56 -4.05 -6.75
N ASP A 170 -22.63 -4.20 -5.95
CA ASP A 170 -22.64 -5.14 -4.83
C ASP A 170 -22.70 -6.62 -5.29
N GLU A 171 -22.17 -7.47 -4.41
CA GLU A 171 -21.83 -8.90 -4.59
C GLU A 171 -23.03 -9.85 -4.79
N ALA A 172 -24.26 -9.34 -4.90
CA ALA A 172 -25.48 -10.14 -4.74
C ALA A 172 -25.84 -11.05 -5.93
N THR A 173 -25.12 -10.99 -7.06
CA THR A 173 -25.51 -11.78 -8.25
C THR A 173 -24.37 -12.21 -9.18
N ALA A 174 -23.11 -11.93 -8.84
CA ALA A 174 -22.00 -12.26 -9.74
C ALA A 174 -21.48 -13.68 -9.47
N GLU A 175 -21.45 -14.52 -10.52
CA GLU A 175 -20.70 -15.77 -10.45
C GLU A 175 -19.20 -15.46 -10.40
N ALA A 176 -18.47 -16.18 -9.53
CA ALA A 176 -17.03 -16.05 -9.38
C ALA A 176 -16.34 -16.26 -10.73
N THR A 177 -15.99 -15.17 -11.38
CA THR A 177 -15.25 -15.16 -12.63
C THR A 177 -13.76 -15.11 -12.29
N GLU A 178 -12.93 -15.73 -13.12
CA GLU A 178 -11.48 -15.62 -13.00
C GLU A 178 -11.08 -14.14 -12.89
N VAL A 179 -10.44 -13.78 -11.79
CA VAL A 179 -10.02 -12.41 -11.51
C VAL A 179 -8.82 -12.10 -12.40
N VAL A 180 -9.08 -11.52 -13.57
CA VAL A 180 -8.03 -11.00 -14.44
C VAL A 180 -7.62 -9.63 -13.92
N ARG A 181 -6.37 -9.50 -13.48
CA ARG A 181 -5.80 -8.20 -13.08
C ARG A 181 -5.81 -7.25 -14.26
N ALA A 182 -6.43 -6.10 -14.08
CA ALA A 182 -6.45 -5.06 -15.12
C ALA A 182 -5.14 -4.27 -15.13
N PRO A 183 -4.79 -3.62 -16.26
CA PRO A 183 -3.68 -2.68 -16.30
C PRO A 183 -3.85 -1.57 -15.26
N THR A 184 -2.82 -1.31 -14.46
CA THR A 184 -2.85 -0.30 -13.40
C THR A 184 -2.28 1.03 -13.89
N ASP A 185 -3.15 1.93 -14.37
CA ASP A 185 -2.78 3.34 -14.58
C ASP A 185 -3.24 4.16 -13.36
N PRO A 186 -2.32 4.60 -12.48
CA PRO A 186 -2.68 5.33 -11.25
C PRO A 186 -3.34 6.68 -11.52
N THR A 187 -3.27 7.21 -12.74
CA THR A 187 -3.85 8.50 -13.11
C THR A 187 -5.23 8.41 -13.76
N ALA A 188 -5.64 7.21 -14.15
CA ALA A 188 -6.90 6.98 -14.84
C ALA A 188 -8.03 6.56 -13.89
N THR A 189 -9.26 6.83 -14.30
CA THR A 189 -10.45 6.14 -13.77
C THR A 189 -10.51 4.74 -14.38
N LEU A 190 -10.66 3.72 -13.53
CA LEU A 190 -10.65 2.31 -13.94
C LEU A 190 -11.82 1.55 -13.32
N THR A 191 -12.33 0.55 -14.02
CA THR A 191 -13.22 -0.46 -13.43
C THR A 191 -12.37 -1.67 -13.10
N LEU A 192 -12.27 -1.99 -11.81
CA LEU A 192 -11.42 -3.06 -11.29
C LEU A 192 -12.28 -4.08 -10.54
N PRO A 193 -11.89 -5.37 -10.58
CA PRO A 193 -12.54 -6.39 -9.76
C PRO A 193 -12.39 -6.04 -8.27
N LEU A 194 -13.46 -6.25 -7.49
CA LEU A 194 -13.49 -6.19 -6.02
C LEU A 194 -13.59 -7.61 -5.49
N GLY A 195 -12.52 -8.09 -4.85
CA GLY A 195 -12.46 -9.47 -4.38
C GLY A 195 -12.68 -10.47 -5.52
N ARG A 196 -13.66 -11.38 -5.37
CA ARG A 196 -13.96 -12.44 -6.36
C ARG A 196 -15.35 -12.36 -6.99
N VAL A 197 -16.18 -11.40 -6.59
CA VAL A 197 -17.63 -11.42 -6.88
C VAL A 197 -18.21 -10.02 -7.13
N GLY A 198 -17.38 -9.03 -7.43
CA GLY A 198 -17.85 -7.68 -7.74
C GLY A 198 -16.82 -6.86 -8.52
N GLU A 199 -17.21 -5.65 -8.88
CA GLU A 199 -16.34 -4.66 -9.50
C GLU A 199 -16.66 -3.27 -8.95
N CYS A 200 -15.63 -2.43 -8.87
CA CYS A 200 -15.79 -1.02 -8.57
C CYS A 200 -15.14 -0.19 -9.67
N THR A 201 -15.85 0.86 -10.08
CA THR A 201 -15.25 1.97 -10.80
C THR A 201 -14.58 2.88 -9.78
N VAL A 202 -13.27 3.04 -9.90
CA VAL A 202 -12.43 3.81 -9.00
C VAL A 202 -11.81 4.99 -9.74
N GLY A 203 -11.69 6.12 -9.06
CA GLY A 203 -11.01 7.30 -9.56
C GLY A 203 -9.48 7.12 -9.57
N PRO A 204 -8.74 8.15 -10.00
CA PRO A 204 -7.28 8.16 -9.90
C PRO A 204 -6.79 7.85 -8.49
N ALA A 205 -5.61 7.26 -8.38
CA ALA A 205 -4.97 6.97 -7.11
C ALA A 205 -4.71 8.27 -6.33
N GLY A 206 -5.30 8.34 -5.14
CA GLY A 206 -5.05 9.40 -4.18
C GLY A 206 -3.71 9.19 -3.47
N ALA A 207 -3.35 7.96 -3.16
CA ALA A 207 -2.06 7.64 -2.56
C ALA A 207 -1.58 6.27 -3.02
N THR A 208 -0.33 5.95 -2.72
CA THR A 208 0.23 4.61 -2.85
C THR A 208 0.37 3.98 -1.45
N GLY A 209 0.82 2.72 -1.41
CA GLY A 209 1.23 2.06 -0.16
C GLY A 209 2.26 2.84 0.67
N ASP A 210 2.90 3.85 0.08
CA ASP A 210 3.79 4.80 0.75
C ASP A 210 3.11 5.68 1.79
N VAL A 211 1.81 5.61 1.97
CA VAL A 211 1.16 6.26 3.12
C VAL A 211 1.46 5.51 4.44
N PHE A 212 1.83 4.24 4.34
CA PHE A 212 2.03 3.34 5.49
C PHE A 212 3.49 3.27 5.94
N GLU A 213 3.69 3.12 7.23
CA GLU A 213 5.00 2.93 7.87
C GLU A 213 5.53 1.53 7.53
N PRO A 214 6.72 1.42 6.90
CA PRO A 214 7.32 0.12 6.60
C PRO A 214 7.52 -0.73 7.85
N GLY A 215 7.37 -2.04 7.71
CA GLY A 215 7.49 -2.99 8.82
C GLY A 215 6.39 -2.88 9.89
N SER A 216 5.35 -2.06 9.72
CA SER A 216 4.27 -1.89 10.70
C SER A 216 3.01 -2.71 10.40
N ALA A 217 2.86 -3.23 9.18
CA ALA A 217 1.66 -3.94 8.76
C ALA A 217 1.59 -5.33 9.41
N ARG A 218 0.45 -5.65 10.01
CA ARG A 218 0.19 -6.92 10.72
C ARG A 218 -1.17 -7.45 10.29
N THR A 219 -1.21 -8.74 9.96
CA THR A 219 -2.48 -9.45 9.77
C THR A 219 -3.14 -9.66 11.13
N VAL A 220 -4.44 -9.39 11.20
CA VAL A 220 -5.24 -9.49 12.43
C VAL A 220 -6.59 -10.13 12.13
N LEU A 221 -7.21 -10.72 13.15
CA LEU A 221 -8.62 -11.14 13.07
C LEU A 221 -9.50 -10.03 13.64
N LEU A 222 -10.33 -9.44 12.77
CA LEU A 222 -11.33 -8.45 13.13
C LEU A 222 -12.68 -9.16 13.31
N GLY A 223 -12.86 -9.75 14.49
CA GLY A 223 -13.97 -10.67 14.74
C GLY A 223 -13.69 -12.03 14.11
N GLU A 224 -14.50 -12.44 13.13
CA GLU A 224 -14.34 -13.71 12.40
C GLU A 224 -13.72 -13.51 11.00
N SER A 225 -13.33 -12.29 10.65
CA SER A 225 -12.79 -11.94 9.34
C SER A 225 -11.34 -11.49 9.42
N TRP A 226 -10.58 -11.77 8.36
CA TRP A 226 -9.22 -11.26 8.22
C TRP A 226 -9.21 -9.75 8.00
N GLY A 227 -8.23 -9.08 8.60
CA GLY A 227 -7.99 -7.65 8.42
C GLY A 227 -6.53 -7.31 8.58
N LEU A 228 -6.21 -6.04 8.32
CA LEU A 228 -4.87 -5.51 8.41
C LEU A 228 -4.85 -4.38 9.44
N GLN A 229 -3.94 -4.47 10.41
CA GLN A 229 -3.57 -3.33 11.26
C GLN A 229 -2.25 -2.77 10.74
N VAL A 230 -2.16 -1.45 10.58
CA VAL A 230 -0.97 -0.80 10.04
C VAL A 230 -0.85 0.62 10.58
N LEU A 231 0.39 1.10 10.71
CA LEU A 231 0.67 2.49 11.08
C LEU A 231 0.83 3.34 9.82
N LEU A 232 0.34 4.57 9.88
CA LEU A 232 0.59 5.62 8.90
C LEU A 232 1.92 6.30 9.21
N ARG A 233 2.63 6.70 8.15
CA ARG A 233 3.81 7.57 8.28
C ARG A 233 3.41 8.93 8.85
N GLU A 234 4.35 9.63 9.46
CA GLU A 234 4.10 10.99 9.92
C GLU A 234 4.20 12.01 8.78
N GLY A 235 3.44 13.09 8.89
CA GLY A 235 3.55 14.25 8.01
C GLY A 235 2.83 14.09 6.66
N PRO A 236 3.24 14.90 5.66
CA PRO A 236 2.45 15.18 4.45
C PRO A 236 2.21 13.94 3.60
N ASP A 237 3.18 13.02 3.53
CA ASP A 237 3.09 11.82 2.70
C ASP A 237 2.42 10.63 3.41
N GLY A 238 2.14 10.76 4.71
CA GLY A 238 1.53 9.73 5.54
C GLY A 238 0.15 10.13 6.04
N VAL A 239 0.03 10.36 7.34
CA VAL A 239 -1.25 10.65 8.02
C VAL A 239 -2.01 11.82 7.42
N ASP A 240 -1.33 12.86 6.95
CA ASP A 240 -1.99 14.02 6.34
C ASP A 240 -2.62 13.63 4.99
N ARG A 241 -1.90 12.87 4.16
CA ARG A 241 -2.42 12.37 2.87
C ARG A 241 -3.57 11.39 3.06
N TRP A 242 -3.46 10.49 4.04
CA TRP A 242 -4.55 9.59 4.41
C TRP A 242 -5.80 10.38 4.82
N ASN A 243 -5.64 11.37 5.69
CA ASN A 243 -6.77 12.16 6.20
C ASN A 243 -7.40 13.06 5.12
N GLU A 244 -6.64 13.53 4.14
CA GLU A 244 -7.19 14.22 2.97
C GLU A 244 -8.17 13.31 2.18
N LEU A 245 -7.76 12.07 1.92
CA LEU A 245 -8.61 11.08 1.24
C LEU A 245 -9.80 10.66 2.12
N ALA A 246 -9.55 10.43 3.41
CA ALA A 246 -10.57 10.06 4.37
C ALA A 246 -11.66 11.13 4.47
N LEU A 247 -11.28 12.41 4.55
CA LEU A 247 -12.21 13.53 4.57
C LEU A 247 -13.05 13.59 3.30
N ALA A 248 -12.43 13.50 2.13
CA ALA A 248 -13.14 13.53 0.84
C ALA A 248 -14.20 12.41 0.75
N CYS A 249 -13.83 11.19 1.14
CA CYS A 249 -14.76 10.06 1.19
C CYS A 249 -15.82 10.22 2.27
N PHE A 250 -15.44 10.64 3.48
CA PHE A 250 -16.38 10.81 4.59
C PHE A 250 -17.49 11.83 4.24
N THR A 251 -17.13 12.93 3.59
CA THR A 251 -18.10 13.97 3.19
C THR A 251 -18.84 13.68 1.89
N ALA A 252 -18.62 12.52 1.27
CA ALA A 252 -19.15 12.17 -0.06
C ALA A 252 -18.84 13.25 -1.11
N ASP A 253 -17.60 13.74 -1.13
CA ASP A 253 -17.14 14.68 -2.15
C ASP A 253 -17.31 14.10 -3.56
N VAL A 254 -17.38 14.95 -4.58
CA VAL A 254 -17.50 14.51 -5.98
C VAL A 254 -16.39 13.56 -6.41
N THR A 255 -15.23 13.62 -5.76
CA THR A 255 -14.10 12.71 -5.98
C THR A 255 -14.23 11.36 -5.28
N CYS A 256 -15.10 11.23 -4.27
CA CYS A 256 -15.38 9.99 -3.54
C CYS A 256 -16.87 9.87 -3.14
N PRO A 257 -17.79 9.82 -4.12
CA PRO A 257 -19.22 9.94 -3.87
C PRO A 257 -19.82 8.74 -3.12
N THR A 258 -19.16 7.57 -3.18
CA THR A 258 -19.65 6.35 -2.49
C THR A 258 -19.16 6.26 -1.04
N GLN A 259 -18.35 7.21 -0.57
CA GLN A 259 -17.70 7.20 0.74
C GLN A 259 -16.76 6.01 0.99
N ARG A 260 -16.34 5.32 -0.07
CA ARG A 260 -15.49 4.12 0.01
C ARG A 260 -14.11 4.42 -0.56
N LEU A 261 -13.07 4.01 0.16
CA LEU A 261 -11.69 4.06 -0.34
C LEU A 261 -11.24 2.64 -0.68
N ALA A 262 -11.10 2.36 -1.97
CA ALA A 262 -10.58 1.11 -2.47
C ALA A 262 -9.08 0.99 -2.19
N ILE A 263 -8.68 -0.16 -1.66
CA ILE A 263 -7.29 -0.59 -1.52
C ILE A 263 -7.03 -1.58 -2.65
N GLU A 264 -6.39 -1.09 -3.69
CA GLU A 264 -6.00 -1.86 -4.88
C GLU A 264 -4.61 -2.44 -4.69
N SER A 265 -4.44 -3.71 -5.06
CA SER A 265 -3.13 -4.35 -5.22
C SER A 265 -3.05 -5.01 -6.60
N ASP A 266 -2.12 -4.52 -7.42
CA ASP A 266 -1.84 -5.05 -8.76
C ASP A 266 -3.12 -5.26 -9.60
N GLY A 267 -3.97 -4.24 -9.74
CA GLY A 267 -5.16 -4.28 -10.60
C GLY A 267 -6.35 -5.06 -10.03
N LEU A 268 -6.30 -5.41 -8.74
CA LEU A 268 -7.38 -6.04 -7.99
C LEU A 268 -7.67 -5.21 -6.74
N ILE A 269 -8.93 -4.83 -6.53
CA ILE A 269 -9.35 -4.22 -5.28
C ILE A 269 -9.53 -5.32 -4.23
N LEU A 270 -8.70 -5.28 -3.20
CA LEU A 270 -8.75 -6.27 -2.11
C LEU A 270 -9.88 -5.96 -1.13
N THR A 271 -10.10 -4.67 -0.87
CA THR A 271 -11.19 -4.17 -0.04
C THR A 271 -11.54 -2.74 -0.44
N ALA A 272 -12.77 -2.31 -0.17
CA ALA A 272 -13.23 -0.94 -0.33
C ALA A 272 -14.09 -0.54 0.87
N PRO A 273 -13.48 -0.31 2.06
CA PRO A 273 -14.22 0.06 3.26
C PRO A 273 -14.89 1.43 3.12
N VAL A 274 -16.00 1.59 3.83
CA VAL A 274 -16.64 2.90 4.04
C VAL A 274 -15.87 3.65 5.12
N LEU A 275 -15.51 4.92 4.86
CA LEU A 275 -14.80 5.74 5.82
C LEU A 275 -15.77 6.28 6.86
N ASN A 276 -15.55 5.94 8.12
CA ASN A 276 -16.43 6.27 9.23
C ASN A 276 -15.95 7.48 10.06
N ALA A 277 -14.80 8.04 9.73
CA ALA A 277 -14.29 9.29 10.30
C ALA A 277 -13.60 10.12 9.20
N PRO A 278 -13.63 11.46 9.30
CA PRO A 278 -12.90 12.33 8.37
C PRO A 278 -11.39 12.36 8.67
N GLU A 279 -11.00 12.01 9.89
CA GLU A 279 -9.63 12.05 10.36
C GLU A 279 -9.35 10.81 11.21
N PHE A 280 -8.16 10.25 11.02
CA PHE A 280 -7.63 9.12 11.76
C PHE A 280 -6.35 9.55 12.47
N ALA A 281 -6.09 8.89 13.59
CA ALA A 281 -4.75 8.92 14.17
C ALA A 281 -3.79 8.08 13.30
N ARG A 282 -2.59 7.79 13.82
CA ARG A 282 -1.59 7.03 13.07
C ARG A 282 -1.93 5.56 12.85
N GLU A 283 -2.69 4.93 13.75
CA GLU A 283 -3.04 3.51 13.60
C GLU A 283 -4.39 3.37 12.90
N VAL A 284 -4.43 2.56 11.84
CA VAL A 284 -5.64 2.24 11.09
C VAL A 284 -5.83 0.73 10.99
N GLN A 285 -7.10 0.31 10.97
CA GLN A 285 -7.48 -1.09 10.77
C GLN A 285 -8.31 -1.20 9.50
N LEU A 286 -7.78 -1.92 8.51
CA LEU A 286 -8.45 -2.20 7.25
C LEU A 286 -9.19 -3.54 7.37
N GLY A 287 -10.52 -3.46 7.47
CA GLY A 287 -11.41 -4.62 7.36
C GLY A 287 -11.86 -4.85 5.93
N GLY A 288 -12.48 -6.00 5.67
CA GLY A 288 -12.94 -6.32 4.33
C GLY A 288 -13.25 -7.79 4.10
N THR A 289 -13.41 -8.13 2.82
CA THR A 289 -13.53 -9.49 2.30
C THR A 289 -12.16 -10.13 2.05
N PHE A 290 -11.18 -9.85 2.92
CA PHE A 290 -9.84 -10.39 2.79
C PHE A 290 -9.83 -11.92 2.94
N THR A 291 -9.07 -12.58 2.07
CA THR A 291 -8.55 -13.92 2.37
C THR A 291 -7.26 -13.81 3.18
N GLU A 292 -6.88 -14.88 3.89
CA GLU A 292 -5.62 -14.94 4.63
C GLU A 292 -4.41 -14.66 3.72
N THR A 293 -4.39 -15.28 2.53
CA THR A 293 -3.33 -15.09 1.55
C THR A 293 -3.27 -13.66 1.03
N ASP A 294 -4.42 -13.03 0.75
CA ASP A 294 -4.45 -11.67 0.21
C ASP A 294 -4.01 -10.63 1.25
N VAL A 295 -4.45 -10.77 2.50
CA VAL A 295 -4.02 -9.85 3.57
C VAL A 295 -2.55 -10.04 3.93
N THR A 296 -2.04 -11.27 3.85
CA THR A 296 -0.61 -11.56 4.07
C THR A 296 0.24 -10.98 2.96
N ALA A 297 -0.15 -11.18 1.69
CA ALA A 297 0.54 -10.58 0.56
C ALA A 297 0.50 -9.04 0.60
N LEU A 298 -0.62 -8.45 1.04
CA LEU A 298 -0.73 -7.01 1.24
C LEU A 298 0.19 -6.52 2.37
N ALA A 299 0.19 -7.18 3.53
CA ALA A 299 1.07 -6.82 4.63
C ALA A 299 2.54 -6.87 4.22
N LEU A 300 2.92 -7.91 3.47
CA LEU A 300 4.25 -8.10 2.92
C LEU A 300 4.64 -6.97 1.97
N ALA A 301 3.75 -6.61 1.04
CA ALA A 301 3.96 -5.50 0.11
C ALA A 301 4.11 -4.14 0.83
N LEU A 302 3.34 -3.91 1.90
CA LEU A 302 3.47 -2.68 2.70
C LEU A 302 4.74 -2.66 3.55
N ASN A 303 5.22 -3.81 4.03
CA ASN A 303 6.41 -3.89 4.85
C ASN A 303 7.71 -3.82 4.04
N SER A 304 7.75 -4.49 2.89
CA SER A 304 8.94 -4.63 2.02
C SER A 304 8.95 -3.67 0.83
N GLY A 305 7.81 -3.10 0.48
CA GLY A 305 7.65 -2.26 -0.70
C GLY A 305 7.26 -3.03 -1.97
N ALA A 306 7.02 -2.25 -3.03
CA ALA A 306 6.67 -2.76 -4.34
C ALA A 306 7.93 -3.06 -5.17
N LEU A 307 7.91 -4.16 -5.93
CA LEU A 307 8.96 -4.53 -6.87
C LEU A 307 9.05 -3.46 -7.98
N PRO A 308 10.25 -2.89 -8.25
CA PRO A 308 10.44 -1.87 -9.28
C PRO A 308 10.17 -2.35 -10.71
N THR A 309 10.25 -3.67 -10.94
CA THR A 309 9.91 -4.30 -12.22
C THR A 309 9.01 -5.51 -12.00
N ALA A 310 8.14 -5.77 -12.97
CA ALA A 310 7.46 -7.05 -13.06
C ALA A 310 8.47 -8.17 -13.31
N LEU A 311 8.16 -9.34 -12.77
CA LEU A 311 8.92 -10.56 -12.96
C LEU A 311 8.10 -11.56 -13.78
N GLU A 312 8.75 -12.21 -14.74
CA GLU A 312 8.21 -13.35 -15.46
C GLU A 312 8.87 -14.62 -14.92
N VAL A 313 8.10 -15.43 -14.19
CA VAL A 313 8.58 -16.72 -13.67
C VAL A 313 8.73 -17.71 -14.83
N THR A 314 9.94 -18.20 -15.04
CA THR A 314 10.29 -19.12 -16.12
C THR A 314 10.32 -20.57 -15.65
N SER A 315 10.62 -20.81 -14.36
CA SER A 315 10.56 -22.14 -13.78
C SER A 315 10.37 -22.12 -12.26
N VAL A 316 9.78 -23.19 -11.74
CA VAL A 316 9.67 -23.50 -10.31
C VAL A 316 10.07 -24.96 -10.14
N THR A 317 11.04 -25.24 -9.27
CA THR A 317 11.54 -26.58 -8.99
C THR A 317 11.52 -26.84 -7.49
N GLY A 318 11.06 -28.02 -7.09
CA GLY A 318 10.91 -28.38 -5.67
C GLY A 318 9.50 -28.07 -5.16
N GLY A 319 8.89 -29.07 -4.50
CA GLY A 319 7.50 -29.09 -4.03
C GLY A 319 7.15 -30.43 -3.40
#